data_AF-A0A7W4ZLX9-F1
#
_entry.id   AF-A0A7W4ZLX9-F1
#
_cell.length_a   1.000
_cell.length_b   1.000
_cell.length_c   1.000
_cell.angle_alpha   90.00
_cell.angle_beta   90.00
_cell.angle_gamma   90.00
#
_symmetry.space_group_name_H-M   'P 1'
#
loop_
_entity.id
_entity.type
_entity.pdbx_description
1 polymer ?
#
loop_
_entity_poly.entity_id
_entity_poly.type
_entity_poly.pdbx_seq_one_letter_code
_entity_poly.pdbx_strand_id
1 'polypeptide(L)'
;MRAAVRVPVVLMTVVIGAAGAVSCSDQNSPGSAAPHRSKAAASGPEPSEKRTAPRAADLPKHPVSGDKRPGLGTADTMATGYTGKDFLAGLSKDWKLKLGKPVEQEMPDGKKRTYVHGRGGNGVTVSAGYADHENMSSLLCRTGANQPDGPDFLAACTRLDVAGVDHGKASSWLKQARKETDSLYEKRVAETGNKKEYVVSGVFTSGPVTMILHRAYDKYSLRILGGAVAQRN
;
A
#
# COMPACT_ATOMS: atom_id res chain seq x y z
N MET A 1 -41.65 5.12 11.65
CA MET A 1 -40.92 6.07 10.80
C MET A 1 -39.43 5.77 10.95
N ARG A 2 -38.77 5.26 9.90
CA ARG A 2 -37.34 4.89 9.92
C ARG A 2 -36.53 6.03 9.33
N ALA A 3 -35.66 6.63 10.13
CA ALA A 3 -34.70 7.62 9.65
C ALA A 3 -33.53 6.90 8.96
N ALA A 4 -33.38 7.14 7.65
CA ALA A 4 -32.24 6.68 6.87
C ALA A 4 -31.03 7.58 7.18
N VAL A 5 -30.02 7.03 7.84
CA VAL A 5 -28.74 7.73 8.02
C VAL A 5 -27.90 7.54 6.75
N ARG A 6 -27.79 8.63 5.98
CA ARG A 6 -26.91 8.76 4.81
C ARG A 6 -25.45 8.73 5.28
N VAL A 7 -24.67 7.79 4.75
CA VAL A 7 -23.20 7.77 4.91
C VAL A 7 -22.61 8.82 3.97
N PRO A 8 -21.80 9.78 4.45
CA PRO A 8 -21.14 10.72 3.56
C PRO A 8 -20.01 10.02 2.80
N VAL A 9 -20.20 9.89 1.49
CA VAL A 9 -19.15 9.59 0.52
C VAL A 9 -18.22 10.80 0.48
N VAL A 10 -17.01 10.67 1.03
CA VAL A 10 -15.96 11.68 0.86
C VAL A 10 -15.36 11.47 -0.53
N LEU A 11 -15.91 12.22 -1.49
CA LEU A 11 -15.34 12.41 -2.83
C LEU A 11 -14.01 13.16 -2.66
N MET A 12 -12.89 12.52 -3.00
CA MET A 12 -11.62 13.22 -3.21
C MET A 12 -11.68 13.91 -4.57
N THR A 13 -12.04 15.19 -4.58
CA THR A 13 -11.94 16.06 -5.75
C THR A 13 -10.47 16.27 -6.11
N VAL A 14 -10.04 15.68 -7.23
CA VAL A 14 -8.80 16.04 -7.91
C VAL A 14 -9.04 17.35 -8.65
N VAL A 15 -8.33 18.41 -8.26
CA VAL A 15 -8.30 19.68 -8.97
C VAL A 15 -7.43 19.50 -10.21
N ILE A 16 -8.05 19.32 -11.37
CA ILE A 16 -7.40 19.41 -12.66
C ILE A 16 -7.46 20.88 -13.09
N GLY A 17 -6.32 21.56 -13.05
CA GLY A 17 -6.17 22.87 -13.67
C GLY A 17 -6.17 22.72 -15.19
N ALA A 18 -7.25 23.14 -15.84
CA ALA A 18 -7.30 23.28 -17.29
C ALA A 18 -6.86 24.69 -17.68
N ALA A 19 -5.68 24.81 -18.26
CA ALA A 19 -5.31 25.93 -19.11
C ALA A 19 -6.19 25.91 -20.36
N GLY A 20 -6.67 27.09 -20.76
CA GLY A 20 -7.77 27.26 -21.70
C GLY A 20 -7.51 26.81 -23.14
N ALA A 21 -8.58 26.39 -23.80
CA ALA A 21 -8.68 26.33 -25.25
C ALA A 21 -9.73 27.36 -25.70
N VAL A 22 -9.30 28.31 -26.52
CA VAL A 22 -10.18 29.14 -27.35
C VAL A 22 -10.63 28.27 -28.52
N SER A 23 -11.94 28.08 -28.64
CA SER A 23 -12.59 27.41 -29.76
C SER A 23 -13.09 28.49 -30.73
N CYS A 24 -12.66 28.41 -31.99
CA CYS A 24 -13.35 29.07 -33.10
C CYS A 24 -13.79 28.01 -34.10
N SER A 25 -15.01 28.22 -34.58
CA SER A 25 -15.90 27.29 -35.26
C SER A 25 -15.64 27.13 -36.76
N ASP A 26 -16.36 26.13 -37.30
CA ASP A 26 -17.05 26.08 -38.59
C ASP A 26 -16.40 25.44 -39.85
N GLN A 27 -17.03 24.31 -40.20
CA GLN A 27 -17.55 23.86 -41.51
C GLN A 27 -16.88 24.36 -42.81
N ASN A 28 -16.40 23.41 -43.62
CA ASN A 28 -17.02 23.04 -44.91
C ASN A 28 -16.23 21.91 -45.62
N SER A 29 -16.96 20.98 -46.24
CA SER A 29 -16.49 20.11 -47.34
C SER A 29 -17.04 20.66 -48.68
N PRO A 30 -16.72 20.16 -49.89
CA PRO A 30 -15.75 19.13 -50.32
C PRO A 30 -14.86 19.58 -51.51
N GLY A 31 -13.84 18.79 -51.90
CA GLY A 31 -13.13 19.03 -53.17
C GLY A 31 -11.90 18.16 -53.43
N SER A 32 -12.13 17.04 -54.14
CA SER A 32 -11.29 16.37 -55.15
C SER A 32 -9.79 16.05 -54.95
N ALA A 33 -9.47 14.83 -55.41
CA ALA A 33 -8.19 14.31 -55.90
C ALA A 33 -7.11 13.88 -54.88
N ALA A 34 -6.95 12.55 -54.76
CA ALA A 34 -5.70 11.91 -54.36
C ALA A 34 -4.63 12.10 -55.46
N PRO A 35 -3.31 12.08 -55.16
CA PRO A 35 -2.64 10.80 -54.95
C PRO A 35 -1.49 10.78 -53.92
N HIS A 36 -1.26 9.58 -53.37
CA HIS A 36 -0.01 9.03 -52.84
C HIS A 36 0.93 9.90 -51.99
N ARG A 37 0.95 9.65 -50.66
CA ARG A 37 2.21 9.61 -49.90
C ARG A 37 2.11 8.73 -48.65
N SER A 38 2.94 7.71 -48.64
CA SER A 38 3.54 7.00 -47.51
C SER A 38 2.66 6.67 -46.30
N LYS A 39 2.24 5.40 -46.23
CA LYS A 39 1.84 4.71 -44.99
C LYS A 39 3.05 4.66 -44.06
N ALA A 40 3.21 5.66 -43.20
CA ALA A 40 4.10 5.58 -42.06
C ALA A 40 3.59 4.45 -41.17
N ALA A 41 4.40 3.41 -41.00
CA ALA A 41 4.15 2.39 -40.00
C ALA A 41 3.99 3.09 -38.64
N ALA A 42 2.88 2.82 -37.95
CA ALA A 42 2.71 3.25 -36.58
C ALA A 42 3.94 2.79 -35.80
N SER A 43 4.62 3.74 -35.15
CA SER A 43 5.66 3.46 -34.18
C SER A 43 5.13 2.40 -33.23
N GLY A 44 5.81 1.25 -33.18
CA GLY A 44 5.47 0.18 -32.26
C GLY A 44 5.40 0.73 -30.83
N PRO A 45 4.60 0.10 -29.95
CA PRO A 45 4.53 0.53 -28.56
C PRO A 45 5.95 0.63 -28.00
N GLU A 46 6.29 1.82 -27.49
CA GLU A 46 7.52 2.04 -26.75
C GLU A 46 7.69 0.90 -25.73
N PRO A 47 8.89 0.33 -25.59
CA PRO A 47 9.12 -0.68 -24.57
C PRO A 47 8.72 -0.06 -23.23
N SER A 48 7.73 -0.66 -22.56
CA SER A 48 7.31 -0.26 -21.24
C SER A 48 8.55 -0.08 -20.36
N GLU A 49 8.70 1.13 -19.80
CA GLU A 49 9.72 1.46 -18.82
C GLU A 49 9.86 0.28 -17.85
N LYS A 50 11.00 -0.41 -17.92
CA LYS A 50 11.31 -1.51 -17.01
C LYS A 50 11.33 -0.90 -15.61
N ARG A 51 10.23 -1.15 -14.89
CA ARG A 51 10.05 -0.70 -13.52
C ARG A 51 11.24 -1.15 -12.69
N THR A 52 12.04 -0.19 -12.24
CA THR A 52 13.13 -0.46 -11.31
C THR A 52 12.53 -0.39 -9.91
N ALA A 53 12.42 -1.53 -9.23
CA ALA A 53 12.14 -1.52 -7.79
C ALA A 53 13.16 -0.59 -7.10
N PRO A 54 12.77 0.21 -6.08
CA PRO A 54 13.73 1.02 -5.34
C PRO A 54 14.91 0.16 -4.92
N ARG A 55 16.13 0.70 -4.81
CA ARG A 55 17.24 -0.06 -4.21
C ARG A 55 17.10 0.00 -2.71
N ALA A 56 17.57 -1.04 -2.01
CA ALA A 56 17.52 -1.09 -0.55
C ALA A 56 18.27 0.08 0.10
N ALA A 57 19.32 0.57 -0.57
CA ALA A 57 20.10 1.72 -0.12
C ALA A 57 19.33 3.06 -0.18
N ASP A 58 18.32 3.15 -1.04
CA ASP A 58 17.53 4.37 -1.26
C ASP A 58 16.32 4.46 -0.33
N LEU A 59 16.08 3.40 0.46
CA LEU A 59 14.98 3.37 1.42
C LEU A 59 15.38 4.04 2.73
N PRO A 60 14.48 4.82 3.35
CA PRO A 60 14.78 5.49 4.60
C PRO A 60 15.10 4.46 5.69
N LYS A 61 16.19 4.69 6.42
CA LYS A 61 16.59 3.89 7.58
C LYS A 61 15.91 4.35 8.87
N HIS A 62 15.48 5.60 8.90
CA HIS A 62 14.81 6.26 10.02
C HIS A 62 13.47 6.83 9.58
N PRO A 63 12.56 7.14 10.53
CA PRO A 63 11.28 7.71 10.21
C PRO A 63 11.37 9.02 9.44
N VAL A 64 10.41 9.20 8.54
CA VAL A 64 10.26 10.38 7.71
C VAL A 64 8.81 10.87 7.77
N SER A 65 8.61 12.15 7.52
CA SER A 65 7.29 12.73 7.33
C SER A 65 6.63 12.18 6.06
N GLY A 66 5.29 12.26 6.03
CA GLY A 66 4.47 11.70 4.96
C GLY A 66 4.81 12.14 3.54
N ASP A 67 5.24 13.39 3.39
CA ASP A 67 5.69 14.01 2.14
C ASP A 67 7.00 13.38 1.60
N LYS A 68 7.79 12.76 2.48
CA LYS A 68 9.06 12.10 2.15
C LYS A 68 8.97 10.57 2.15
N ARG A 69 7.74 10.02 2.17
CA ARG A 69 7.54 8.57 2.21
C ARG A 69 8.18 7.90 0.98
N PRO A 70 8.79 6.72 1.14
CA PRO A 70 9.36 6.01 0.02
C PRO A 70 8.27 5.58 -0.97
N GLY A 71 8.57 5.74 -2.26
CA GLY A 71 7.76 5.17 -3.34
C GLY A 71 7.99 3.66 -3.39
N LEU A 72 7.13 2.89 -2.74
CA LEU A 72 7.15 1.44 -2.84
C LEU A 72 6.27 1.07 -4.02
N GLY A 73 6.80 0.30 -4.96
CA GLY A 73 6.02 -0.20 -6.09
C GLY A 73 4.77 -0.99 -5.66
N THR A 74 4.05 -1.51 -6.64
CA THR A 74 3.03 -2.53 -6.37
C THR A 74 3.74 -3.74 -5.80
N ALA A 75 3.16 -4.33 -4.76
CA ALA A 75 3.73 -5.54 -4.18
C ALA A 75 3.64 -6.69 -5.18
N ASP A 76 4.74 -7.43 -5.31
CA ASP A 76 4.76 -8.71 -5.99
C ASP A 76 4.37 -9.81 -5.00
N THR A 77 4.27 -11.05 -5.47
CA THR A 77 3.98 -12.19 -4.59
C THR A 77 5.10 -12.35 -3.55
N MET A 78 4.74 -12.66 -2.31
CA MET A 78 5.71 -12.84 -1.23
C MET A 78 6.57 -14.08 -1.47
N ALA A 79 5.96 -15.15 -1.97
CA ALA A 79 6.63 -16.33 -2.51
C ALA A 79 5.65 -17.10 -3.38
N THR A 80 6.15 -17.81 -4.38
CA THR A 80 5.33 -18.74 -5.18
C THR A 80 4.78 -19.86 -4.29
N GLY A 81 3.47 -20.13 -4.40
CA GLY A 81 2.77 -21.11 -3.58
C GLY A 81 2.38 -20.62 -2.18
N TYR A 82 2.80 -19.41 -1.79
CA TYR A 82 2.46 -18.86 -0.49
C TYR A 82 1.09 -18.16 -0.50
N THR A 83 0.06 -18.87 -0.05
CA THR A 83 -1.31 -18.33 0.08
C THR A 83 -1.54 -17.58 1.40
N GLY A 84 -0.66 -17.79 2.39
CA GLY A 84 -0.80 -17.33 3.78
C GLY A 84 -2.07 -17.79 4.49
N LYS A 85 -2.73 -18.85 4.00
CA LYS A 85 -3.96 -19.40 4.58
C LYS A 85 -3.79 -19.82 6.04
N ASP A 86 -2.73 -20.58 6.34
CA ASP A 86 -2.50 -21.12 7.68
C ASP A 86 -2.10 -20.01 8.66
N PHE A 87 -1.25 -19.08 8.22
CA PHE A 87 -0.93 -17.87 8.97
C PHE A 87 -2.18 -17.04 9.29
N LEU A 88 -3.04 -16.75 8.30
CA LEU A 88 -4.27 -15.99 8.53
C LEU A 88 -5.24 -16.74 9.44
N ALA A 89 -5.30 -18.07 9.36
CA ALA A 89 -6.12 -18.88 10.26
C ALA A 89 -5.61 -18.80 11.71
N GLY A 90 -4.30 -18.91 11.92
CA GLY A 90 -3.66 -18.73 13.23
C GLY A 90 -3.89 -17.33 13.79
N LEU A 91 -3.58 -16.30 13.01
CA LEU A 91 -3.79 -14.90 13.39
C LEU A 91 -5.27 -14.62 13.70
N SER A 92 -6.18 -15.17 12.90
CA SER A 92 -7.62 -15.07 13.10
C SER A 92 -8.07 -15.70 14.42
N LYS A 93 -7.55 -16.89 14.75
CA LYS A 93 -7.84 -17.58 16.00
C LYS A 93 -7.32 -16.78 17.20
N ASP A 94 -6.05 -16.39 17.18
CA ASP A 94 -5.39 -15.75 18.31
C ASP A 94 -5.96 -14.36 18.60
N TRP A 95 -6.30 -13.62 17.54
CA TRP A 95 -6.81 -12.25 17.64
C TRP A 95 -8.33 -12.13 17.43
N LYS A 96 -9.03 -13.27 17.38
CA LYS A 96 -10.48 -13.37 17.17
C LYS A 96 -10.95 -12.54 15.98
N LEU A 97 -10.19 -12.57 14.88
CA LEU A 97 -10.51 -11.82 13.67
C LEU A 97 -11.65 -12.51 12.94
N LYS A 98 -12.67 -11.74 12.55
CA LYS A 98 -13.68 -12.23 11.61
C LYS A 98 -13.19 -11.97 10.19
N LEU A 99 -12.62 -12.98 9.55
CA LEU A 99 -12.21 -12.91 8.15
C LEU A 99 -13.45 -12.89 7.25
N GLY A 100 -13.50 -11.93 6.33
CA GLY A 100 -14.54 -11.79 5.33
C GLY A 100 -14.32 -12.69 4.12
N LYS A 101 -15.30 -12.68 3.21
CA LYS A 101 -15.14 -13.32 1.90
C LYS A 101 -14.10 -12.56 1.07
N PRO A 102 -13.38 -13.25 0.16
CA PRO A 102 -12.53 -12.58 -0.81
C PRO A 102 -13.33 -11.57 -1.64
N VAL A 103 -12.75 -10.39 -1.88
CA VAL A 103 -13.32 -9.33 -2.70
C VAL A 103 -12.35 -8.97 -3.81
N GLU A 104 -12.82 -8.92 -5.04
CA GLU A 104 -12.04 -8.36 -6.15
C GLU A 104 -12.08 -6.83 -6.09
N GLN A 105 -10.92 -6.21 -6.24
CA GLN A 105 -10.79 -4.77 -6.32
C GLN A 105 -9.93 -4.41 -7.54
N GLU A 106 -10.47 -3.53 -8.38
CA GLU A 106 -9.69 -2.89 -9.44
C GLU A 106 -8.75 -1.85 -8.82
N MET A 107 -7.49 -1.95 -9.20
CA MET A 107 -6.42 -1.09 -8.71
C MET A 107 -6.16 0.05 -9.71
N PRO A 108 -5.50 1.14 -9.31
CA PRO A 108 -5.23 2.28 -10.22
C PRO A 108 -4.43 1.93 -11.47
N ASP A 109 -3.77 0.77 -11.50
CA ASP A 109 -3.06 0.22 -12.66
C ASP A 109 -3.97 -0.59 -13.60
N GLY A 110 -5.29 -0.56 -13.39
CA GLY A 110 -6.30 -1.31 -14.15
C GLY A 110 -6.33 -2.81 -13.84
N LYS A 111 -5.46 -3.30 -12.94
CA LYS A 111 -5.41 -4.73 -12.60
C LYS A 111 -6.36 -5.03 -11.46
N LYS A 112 -7.07 -6.16 -11.58
CA LYS A 112 -7.84 -6.71 -10.46
C LYS A 112 -6.89 -7.39 -9.47
N ARG A 113 -7.15 -7.19 -8.18
CA ARG A 113 -6.52 -7.92 -7.09
C ARG A 113 -7.59 -8.45 -6.16
N THR A 114 -7.34 -9.61 -5.58
CA THR A 114 -8.25 -10.17 -4.55
C THR A 114 -7.77 -9.72 -3.17
N TYR A 115 -8.71 -9.37 -2.30
CA TYR A 115 -8.43 -9.03 -0.91
C TYR A 115 -9.30 -9.83 0.06
N VAL A 116 -8.70 -10.25 1.18
CA VAL A 116 -9.40 -10.81 2.33
C VAL A 116 -9.20 -9.86 3.50
N HIS A 117 -10.31 -9.31 4.00
CA HIS A 117 -10.29 -8.39 5.14
C HIS A 117 -10.71 -9.11 6.42
N GLY A 118 -10.11 -8.76 7.54
CA GLY A 118 -10.48 -9.26 8.85
C GLY A 118 -10.59 -8.14 9.88
N ARG A 119 -11.54 -8.27 10.80
CA ARG A 119 -11.73 -7.32 11.91
C ARG A 119 -11.87 -8.05 13.24
N GLY A 120 -11.09 -7.63 14.23
CA GLY A 120 -11.18 -8.09 15.61
C GLY A 120 -12.00 -7.16 16.50
N GLY A 121 -12.32 -7.61 17.71
CA GLY A 121 -13.10 -6.85 18.70
C GLY A 121 -12.42 -5.57 19.19
N ASN A 122 -11.08 -5.58 19.29
CA ASN A 122 -10.29 -4.48 19.88
C ASN A 122 -9.88 -3.42 18.84
N GLY A 123 -10.66 -3.28 17.76
CA GLY A 123 -10.37 -2.32 16.68
C GLY A 123 -9.18 -2.69 15.78
N VAL A 124 -8.59 -3.87 15.98
CA VAL A 124 -7.56 -4.43 15.10
C VAL A 124 -8.17 -4.88 13.78
N THR A 125 -7.44 -4.68 12.68
CA THR A 125 -7.86 -5.13 11.35
C THR A 125 -6.70 -5.72 10.59
N VAL A 126 -6.99 -6.71 9.75
CA VAL A 126 -6.06 -7.28 8.77
C VAL A 126 -6.64 -7.12 7.37
N SER A 127 -5.77 -6.95 6.38
CA SER A 127 -6.11 -7.04 4.97
C SER A 127 -5.00 -7.78 4.24
N ALA A 128 -5.29 -8.97 3.75
CA ALA A 128 -4.41 -9.73 2.88
C ALA A 128 -4.76 -9.46 1.43
N GLY A 129 -3.77 -9.16 0.59
CA GLY A 129 -3.92 -8.93 -0.84
C GLY A 129 -3.22 -10.00 -1.67
N TYR A 130 -3.84 -10.34 -2.80
CA TYR A 130 -3.42 -11.40 -3.71
C TYR A 130 -3.32 -10.81 -5.12
N ALA A 131 -2.10 -10.69 -5.64
CA ALA A 131 -1.85 -10.03 -6.93
C ALA A 131 -2.23 -10.90 -8.13
N ASP A 132 -2.13 -12.22 -7.97
CA ASP A 132 -2.45 -13.26 -8.96
C ASP A 132 -3.66 -14.11 -8.52
N HIS A 133 -4.46 -13.59 -7.59
CA HIS A 133 -5.62 -14.24 -6.97
C HIS A 133 -5.34 -15.49 -6.11
N GLU A 134 -4.09 -15.94 -6.01
CA GLU A 134 -3.71 -17.18 -5.30
C GLU A 134 -2.62 -16.94 -4.26
N ASN A 135 -1.53 -16.30 -4.66
CA ASN A 135 -0.37 -16.05 -3.82
C ASN A 135 -0.50 -14.69 -3.14
N MET A 136 -0.29 -14.67 -1.82
CA MET A 136 -0.32 -13.45 -1.04
C MET A 136 0.81 -12.53 -1.48
N SER A 137 0.46 -11.29 -1.85
CA SER A 137 1.40 -10.23 -2.24
C SER A 137 1.53 -9.16 -1.17
N SER A 138 0.52 -8.99 -0.31
CA SER A 138 0.57 -7.98 0.74
C SER A 138 -0.22 -8.38 1.97
N LEU A 139 0.26 -7.92 3.13
CA LEU A 139 -0.46 -7.95 4.39
C LEU A 139 -0.46 -6.56 4.99
N LEU A 140 -1.63 -6.10 5.42
CA LEU A 140 -1.80 -4.84 6.12
C LEU A 140 -2.47 -5.11 7.46
N CYS A 141 -1.74 -4.84 8.54
CA CYS A 141 -2.26 -4.92 9.90
C CYS A 141 -2.41 -3.53 10.50
N ARG A 142 -3.57 -3.25 11.11
CA ARG A 142 -3.83 -1.96 11.76
C ARG A 142 -4.32 -2.14 13.19
N THR A 143 -3.93 -1.21 14.03
CA THR A 143 -4.42 -1.09 15.41
C THR A 143 -4.51 0.38 15.79
N GLY A 144 -5.32 0.70 16.80
CA GLY A 144 -5.22 1.99 17.47
C GLY A 144 -3.89 2.09 18.21
N ALA A 145 -3.33 3.29 18.28
CA ALA A 145 -2.06 3.56 18.93
C ALA A 145 -2.13 3.46 20.45
N ASN A 146 -3.32 3.71 21.00
CA ASN A 146 -3.60 3.58 22.42
C ASN A 146 -4.27 2.24 22.77
N GLN A 147 -4.36 1.30 21.82
CA GLN A 147 -4.91 -0.03 22.10
C GLN A 147 -3.86 -0.85 22.87
N PRO A 148 -4.18 -1.35 24.08
CA PRO A 148 -3.20 -2.04 24.94
C PRO A 148 -2.52 -3.22 24.23
N ASP A 149 -3.30 -4.04 23.53
CA ASP A 149 -2.79 -5.23 22.82
C ASP A 149 -2.30 -4.91 21.40
N GLY A 150 -2.39 -3.65 20.97
CA GLY A 150 -1.98 -3.20 19.64
C GLY A 150 -0.53 -3.53 19.28
N PRO A 151 0.45 -3.29 20.17
CA PRO A 151 1.85 -3.67 19.92
C PRO A 151 2.02 -5.17 19.66
N ASP A 152 1.35 -6.01 20.45
CA ASP A 152 1.44 -7.47 20.34
C ASP A 152 0.76 -7.97 19.06
N PHE A 153 -0.33 -7.32 18.64
CA PHE A 153 -0.98 -7.60 17.36
C PHE A 153 -0.05 -7.31 16.17
N LEU A 154 0.59 -6.14 16.16
CA LEU A 154 1.55 -5.80 15.12
C LEU A 154 2.75 -6.75 15.13
N ALA A 155 3.21 -7.17 16.31
CA ALA A 155 4.28 -8.15 16.42
C ALA A 155 3.86 -9.52 15.87
N ALA A 156 2.63 -9.98 16.15
CA ALA A 156 2.09 -11.20 15.56
C ALA A 156 2.07 -11.13 14.01
N CYS A 157 1.75 -9.97 13.44
CA CYS A 157 1.81 -9.78 11.99
C CYS A 157 3.22 -9.90 11.40
N THR A 158 4.29 -9.60 12.16
CA THR A 158 5.68 -9.79 11.68
C THR A 158 6.13 -11.25 11.69
N ARG A 159 5.35 -12.16 12.29
CA ARG A 159 5.61 -13.62 12.30
C ARG A 159 5.03 -14.33 11.07
N LEU A 160 4.85 -13.59 9.99
CA LEU A 160 4.45 -14.15 8.69
C LEU A 160 5.42 -15.27 8.29
N ASP A 161 4.89 -16.46 8.05
CA ASP A 161 5.61 -17.73 7.84
C ASP A 161 6.16 -17.90 6.41
N VAL A 162 6.58 -16.81 5.79
CA VAL A 162 7.27 -16.86 4.48
C VAL A 162 8.72 -17.28 4.69
N ALA A 163 9.19 -18.22 3.87
CA ALA A 163 10.57 -18.70 3.91
C ALA A 163 11.59 -17.53 3.78
N GLY A 164 12.63 -17.55 4.60
CA GLY A 164 13.70 -16.54 4.61
C GLY A 164 13.41 -15.30 5.46
N VAL A 165 12.23 -15.18 6.06
CA VAL A 165 11.93 -14.11 7.02
C VAL A 165 12.59 -14.40 8.37
N ASP A 166 13.41 -13.45 8.84
CA ASP A 166 14.02 -13.45 10.17
C ASP A 166 13.08 -12.78 11.17
N HIS A 167 12.27 -13.58 11.85
CA HIS A 167 11.26 -13.09 12.79
C HIS A 167 11.87 -12.34 13.99
N GLY A 168 13.08 -12.72 14.43
CA GLY A 168 13.77 -12.06 15.53
C GLY A 168 14.17 -10.64 15.17
N LYS A 169 14.73 -10.45 13.97
CA LYS A 169 15.04 -9.12 13.42
C LYS A 169 13.79 -8.32 13.10
N ALA A 170 12.75 -8.94 12.53
CA ALA A 170 11.49 -8.26 12.24
C ALA A 170 10.83 -7.70 13.51
N SER A 171 10.79 -8.50 14.58
CA SER A 171 10.26 -8.07 15.88
C SER A 171 11.10 -6.95 16.50
N SER A 172 12.44 -7.08 16.46
CA SER A 172 13.36 -6.07 16.98
C SER A 172 13.25 -4.75 16.22
N TRP A 173 13.17 -4.82 14.88
CA TRP A 173 12.92 -3.68 14.02
C TRP A 173 11.58 -3.02 14.36
N LEU A 174 10.48 -3.77 14.50
CA LEU A 174 9.17 -3.20 14.80
C LEU A 174 9.18 -2.40 16.11
N LYS A 175 9.85 -2.91 17.15
CA LYS A 175 10.01 -2.19 18.43
C LYS A 175 10.72 -0.85 18.23
N GLN A 176 11.84 -0.85 17.52
CA GLN A 176 12.59 0.37 17.22
C GLN A 176 11.79 1.32 16.33
N ALA A 177 11.21 0.81 15.25
CA ALA A 177 10.39 1.55 14.30
C ALA A 177 9.24 2.26 15.00
N ARG A 178 8.54 1.61 15.95
CA ARG A 178 7.49 2.26 16.74
C ARG A 178 8.04 3.44 17.54
N LYS A 179 9.10 3.20 18.35
CA LYS A 179 9.71 4.23 19.20
C LYS A 179 10.14 5.46 18.40
N GLU A 180 10.86 5.26 17.29
CA GLU A 180 11.34 6.37 16.46
C GLU A 180 10.17 7.09 15.77
N THR A 181 9.18 6.33 15.29
CA THR A 181 8.02 6.89 14.57
C THR A 181 7.14 7.71 15.51
N ASP A 182 6.93 7.26 16.75
CA ASP A 182 6.19 8.00 17.77
C ASP A 182 6.93 9.29 18.14
N SER A 183 8.25 9.21 18.36
CA SER A 183 9.07 10.39 18.66
C SER A 183 8.97 11.45 17.55
N LEU A 184 9.06 11.04 16.28
CA LEU A 184 8.89 11.99 15.17
C LEU A 184 7.44 12.50 15.07
N TYR A 185 6.44 11.66 15.28
CA TYR A 185 5.04 12.07 15.26
C TYR A 185 4.75 13.12 16.33
N GLU A 186 5.17 12.90 17.58
CA GLU A 186 5.00 13.83 18.70
C GLU A 186 5.69 15.17 18.43
N LYS A 187 6.92 15.14 17.92
CA LYS A 187 7.65 16.33 17.50
C LYS A 187 6.86 17.12 16.46
N ARG A 188 6.34 16.46 15.42
CA ARG A 188 5.57 17.09 14.35
C ARG A 188 4.26 17.69 14.85
N VAL A 189 3.53 16.98 15.71
CA VAL A 189 2.30 17.48 16.34
C VAL A 189 2.59 18.72 17.19
N ALA A 190 3.70 18.73 17.93
CA ALA A 190 4.10 19.90 18.72
C ALA A 190 4.48 21.10 17.84
N GLU A 191 5.15 20.86 16.71
CA GLU A 191 5.54 21.91 15.74
C GLU A 191 4.34 22.50 14.99
N THR A 192 3.37 21.67 14.58
CA THR A 192 2.28 22.10 13.68
C THR A 192 0.94 22.32 14.38
N GLY A 193 0.79 21.83 15.62
CA GLY A 193 -0.50 21.75 16.32
C GLY A 193 -1.49 20.78 15.70
N ASN A 194 -1.10 20.04 14.65
CA ASN A 194 -1.99 19.20 13.87
C ASN A 194 -1.93 17.74 14.33
N LYS A 195 -3.00 17.20 14.92
CA LYS A 195 -3.05 15.77 15.31
C LYS A 195 -3.20 14.81 14.12
N LYS A 196 -3.27 15.32 12.89
CA LYS A 196 -3.38 14.54 11.66
C LYS A 196 -2.04 14.30 10.96
N GLU A 197 -0.92 14.56 11.64
CA GLU A 197 0.40 14.24 11.11
C GLU A 197 0.49 12.78 10.65
N TYR A 198 1.33 12.57 9.65
CA TYR A 198 1.57 11.26 9.06
C TYR A 198 3.07 11.02 9.02
N VAL A 199 3.50 9.96 9.69
CA VAL A 199 4.90 9.56 9.77
C VAL A 199 5.03 8.11 9.31
N VAL A 200 6.11 7.84 8.59
CA VAL A 200 6.46 6.51 8.09
C VAL A 200 7.79 6.11 8.70
N SER A 201 7.91 4.89 9.20
CA SER A 201 9.16 4.38 9.76
C SER A 201 10.25 4.23 8.70
N GLY A 202 11.47 3.94 9.14
CA GLY A 202 12.45 3.30 8.27
C GLY A 202 11.93 1.97 7.73
N VAL A 203 12.44 1.54 6.57
CA VAL A 203 12.02 0.31 5.90
C VAL A 203 12.88 -0.87 6.35
N PHE A 204 12.25 -2.02 6.58
CA PHE A 204 12.94 -3.26 6.88
C PHE A 204 12.68 -4.30 5.80
N THR A 205 13.72 -4.98 5.36
CA THR A 205 13.61 -6.08 4.39
C THR A 205 14.16 -7.35 5.04
N SER A 206 13.44 -8.45 4.90
CA SER A 206 13.86 -9.76 5.39
C SER A 206 13.33 -10.85 4.48
N GLY A 207 14.24 -11.63 3.89
CA GLY A 207 13.90 -12.56 2.83
C GLY A 207 13.18 -11.84 1.69
N PRO A 208 12.03 -12.37 1.21
CA PRO A 208 11.31 -11.78 0.08
C PRO A 208 10.33 -10.67 0.47
N VAL A 209 10.29 -10.25 1.75
CA VAL A 209 9.31 -9.27 2.21
C VAL A 209 9.95 -7.96 2.66
N THR A 210 9.19 -6.88 2.46
CA THR A 210 9.48 -5.53 2.92
C THR A 210 8.40 -5.08 3.91
N MET A 211 8.81 -4.57 5.08
CA MET A 211 7.96 -4.16 6.17
C MET A 211 8.13 -2.67 6.47
N ILE A 212 6.99 -1.98 6.67
CA ILE A 212 6.96 -0.55 6.96
C ILE A 212 5.82 -0.25 7.93
N LEU A 213 6.14 0.51 8.96
CA LEU A 213 5.17 0.99 9.92
C LEU A 213 4.77 2.42 9.57
N HIS A 214 3.47 2.67 9.58
CA HIS A 214 2.91 4.01 9.45
C HIS A 214 2.25 4.41 10.76
N ARG A 215 2.48 5.66 11.20
CA ARG A 215 1.75 6.32 12.28
C ARG A 215 0.95 7.47 11.68
N ALA A 216 -0.36 7.41 11.87
CA ALA A 216 -1.28 8.45 11.43
C ALA A 216 -2.36 8.61 12.48
N TYR A 217 -2.70 9.84 12.86
CA TYR A 217 -3.77 10.09 13.84
C TYR A 217 -3.53 9.30 15.14
N ASP A 218 -4.51 8.51 15.56
CA ASP A 218 -4.50 7.58 16.68
C ASP A 218 -4.29 6.12 16.25
N LYS A 219 -3.67 5.86 15.08
CA LYS A 219 -3.50 4.52 14.54
C LYS A 219 -2.07 4.21 14.12
N TYR A 220 -1.76 2.92 14.15
CA TYR A 220 -0.66 2.32 13.41
C TYR A 220 -1.19 1.51 12.23
N SER A 221 -0.39 1.45 11.17
CA SER A 221 -0.58 0.52 10.07
C SER A 221 0.77 -0.11 9.72
N LEU A 222 0.93 -1.40 9.99
CA LEU A 222 2.08 -2.18 9.52
C LEU A 222 1.72 -2.76 8.15
N ARG A 223 2.51 -2.40 7.14
CA ARG A 223 2.39 -2.91 5.78
C ARG A 223 3.56 -3.85 5.51
N ILE A 224 3.24 -5.06 5.06
CA ILE A 224 4.18 -6.09 4.63
C ILE A 224 3.91 -6.36 3.15
N LEU A 225 4.94 -6.29 2.32
CA LEU A 225 4.84 -6.40 0.86
C LEU A 225 5.80 -7.46 0.36
N GLY A 226 5.33 -8.30 -0.55
CA GLY A 226 6.18 -9.16 -1.37
C GLY A 226 6.89 -8.38 -2.47
N GLY A 227 7.95 -8.99 -3.00
CA GLY A 227 8.92 -8.32 -3.87
C GLY A 227 10.01 -7.67 -3.03
N ALA A 228 11.14 -8.37 -2.89
CA ALA A 228 12.31 -7.81 -2.26
C ALA A 228 12.81 -6.61 -3.07
N VAL A 229 13.12 -5.54 -2.34
CA VAL A 229 13.94 -4.43 -2.81
C VAL A 229 15.21 -5.02 -3.43
N ALA A 230 15.60 -4.61 -4.64
CA ALA A 230 16.75 -5.20 -5.32
C ALA A 230 18.01 -5.07 -4.44
N GLN A 231 18.54 -6.20 -3.97
CA GLN A 231 19.82 -6.27 -3.27
C GLN A 231 20.94 -6.36 -4.31
N ARG A 232 22.03 -5.60 -4.13
CA ARG A 232 23.24 -5.79 -4.94
C ARG A 232 23.86 -7.15 -4.57
N ASN A 233 24.18 -7.95 -5.58
CA ASN A 233 25.31 -8.89 -5.51
C ASN A 233 26.62 -8.10 -5.55
#